data_AF-A0A852FV52-F1
#
_entry.id   AF-A0A852FV52-F1
#
_cell.length_a   1.000
_cell.length_b   1.000
_cell.length_c   1.000
_cell.angle_alpha   90.00
_cell.angle_beta   90.00
_cell.angle_gamma   90.00
#
_symmetry.space_group_name_H-M   'P 1'
#
loop_
_entity.id
_entity.type
_entity.pdbx_description
1 polymer ?
#
loop_
_entity_poly.entity_id
_entity_poly.type
_entity_poly.pdbx_seq_one_letter_code
_entity_poly.pdbx_strand_id
1 'polypeptide(L)'
;QYVGSFMVEELDLQQRAGRVEEQLRALKRGCPWGVLCAPDPRPVPQTLLMAHALRRILYSTCSLPDRQFAFVARNPHSPPSTLFCHLFVGLPGEVQTLHLLLCRSFQLCYLLAHPEEQA
;
A
#
# COMPACT_ATOMS: atom_id res chain seq x y z
N GLN A 1 7.86 8.54 -0.93
CA GLN A 1 8.36 7.94 -2.19
C GLN A 1 7.69 6.58 -2.42
N TYR A 2 7.26 6.32 -3.65
CA TYR A 2 6.77 4.99 -4.04
C TYR A 2 7.95 4.08 -4.39
N VAL A 3 7.97 2.86 -3.83
CA VAL A 3 9.08 1.90 -3.97
C VAL A 3 8.79 0.90 -5.08
N GLY A 4 7.54 0.44 -5.19
CA GLY A 4 7.16 -0.54 -6.21
C GLY A 4 5.92 -1.34 -5.83
N SER A 5 5.62 -2.33 -6.68
CA SER A 5 4.53 -3.27 -6.50
C SER A 5 4.97 -4.71 -6.72
N PHE A 6 4.37 -5.65 -5.99
CA PHE A 6 4.54 -7.09 -6.22
C PHE A 6 3.21 -7.83 -6.08
N MET A 7 3.09 -8.95 -6.79
CA MET A 7 1.88 -9.79 -6.75
C MET A 7 1.79 -10.54 -5.41
N VAL A 8 0.58 -10.64 -4.86
CA VAL A 8 0.28 -11.38 -3.64
C VAL A 8 -0.71 -12.49 -3.96
N GLU A 9 -0.42 -13.72 -3.53
CA GLU A 9 -1.32 -14.87 -3.66
C GLU A 9 -2.57 -14.67 -2.79
N GLU A 10 -3.73 -15.14 -3.28
CA GLU A 10 -5.01 -15.00 -2.59
C GLU A 10 -5.11 -15.99 -1.40
N LEU A 11 -4.63 -15.58 -0.23
CA LEU A 11 -4.74 -16.31 1.04
C LEU A 11 -5.88 -15.75 1.93
N ASP A 12 -6.25 -16.34 3.06
CA ASP A 12 -7.26 -15.75 3.96
C ASP A 12 -6.78 -14.42 4.58
N LEU A 13 -7.69 -13.47 4.83
CA LEU A 13 -7.37 -12.06 5.21
C LEU A 13 -6.37 -11.94 6.37
N GLN A 14 -6.43 -12.85 7.35
CA GLN A 14 -5.57 -12.87 8.53
C GLN A 14 -4.21 -13.52 8.25
N GLN A 15 -4.16 -14.49 7.34
CA GLN A 15 -2.91 -15.07 6.82
C GLN A 15 -2.19 -14.09 5.88
N ARG A 16 -2.94 -13.23 5.17
CA ARG A 16 -2.40 -12.15 4.31
C ARG A 16 -1.54 -11.16 5.08
N ALA A 17 -1.98 -10.70 6.26
CA ALA A 17 -1.23 -9.73 7.05
C ALA A 17 0.15 -10.28 7.47
N GLY A 18 0.17 -11.50 8.03
CA GLY A 18 1.41 -12.17 8.43
C GLY A 18 2.36 -12.43 7.27
N ARG A 19 1.83 -12.86 6.11
CA ARG A 19 2.66 -13.10 4.91
C ARG A 19 3.19 -11.82 4.27
N VAL A 20 2.41 -10.75 4.21
CA VAL A 20 2.90 -9.46 3.70
C VAL A 20 4.01 -8.93 4.60
N GLU A 21 3.86 -9.03 5.92
CA GLU A 21 4.94 -8.68 6.85
C GLU A 21 6.17 -9.56 6.67
N GLU A 22 6.00 -10.86 6.45
CA GLU A 22 7.10 -11.80 6.23
C GLU A 22 7.80 -11.56 4.89
N GLN A 23 7.07 -11.27 3.83
CA GLN A 23 7.63 -10.88 2.53
C GLN A 23 8.36 -9.53 2.63
N LEU A 24 7.80 -8.54 3.34
CA LEU A 24 8.50 -7.30 3.64
C LEU A 24 9.78 -7.56 4.44
N ARG A 25 9.79 -8.51 5.39
CA ARG A 25 10.99 -8.94 6.13
C ARG A 25 11.97 -9.76 5.29
N ALA A 26 11.51 -10.54 4.32
CA ALA A 26 12.34 -11.34 3.42
C ALA A 26 13.04 -10.43 2.38
N LEU A 27 12.33 -9.41 1.89
CA LEU A 27 12.88 -8.33 1.07
C LEU A 27 13.97 -7.53 1.81
N LYS A 28 13.99 -7.55 3.15
CA LYS A 28 15.10 -6.98 3.96
C LYS A 28 16.35 -7.85 4.01
N ARG A 29 16.28 -9.16 3.70
CA ARG A 29 17.38 -10.13 3.92
C ARG A 29 18.20 -10.46 2.67
N GLY A 30 17.73 -10.10 1.48
CA GLY A 30 18.48 -10.24 0.22
C GLY A 30 18.76 -8.87 -0.39
N CYS A 31 20.04 -8.49 -0.40
CA CYS A 31 20.63 -7.28 -0.99
C CYS A 31 20.69 -6.03 -0.08
N PRO A 32 21.89 -5.44 0.12
CA PRO A 32 22.01 -4.05 0.53
C PRO A 32 21.43 -3.20 -0.63
N TRP A 33 20.42 -2.41 -0.34
CA TRP A 33 19.63 -1.63 -1.28
C TRP A 33 20.52 -0.58 -2.00
N GLY A 34 21.16 -1.00 -3.08
CA GLY A 34 21.69 -0.08 -4.08
C GLY A 34 20.52 0.60 -4.77
N VAL A 35 20.21 1.82 -4.34
CA VAL A 35 20.16 2.97 -5.24
C VAL A 35 19.82 2.60 -6.70
N LEU A 36 18.53 2.57 -7.02
CA LEU A 36 18.08 3.05 -8.33
C LEU A 36 17.81 4.55 -8.17
N CYS A 37 18.85 5.30 -7.80
CA CYS A 37 18.93 6.70 -8.20
C CYS A 37 19.27 6.68 -9.69
N ALA A 38 18.33 7.06 -10.53
CA ALA A 38 18.70 7.97 -11.59
C ALA A 38 18.60 9.38 -10.99
N PRO A 39 19.71 10.12 -10.77
CA PRO A 39 19.62 11.54 -10.56
C PRO A 39 19.34 12.15 -11.94
N ASP A 40 18.06 12.38 -12.25
CA ASP A 40 17.72 13.24 -13.39
C ASP A 40 17.35 14.63 -12.85
N PRO A 41 18.13 15.69 -13.12
CA PRO A 41 17.86 17.05 -12.64
C PRO A 41 16.79 17.74 -13.51
N ARG A 42 15.80 16.99 -13.99
CA ARG A 42 14.67 17.53 -14.76
C ARG A 42 13.44 17.58 -13.87
N PRO A 43 12.60 18.62 -13.98
CA PRO A 43 11.32 18.64 -13.28
C PRO A 43 10.51 17.46 -13.82
N VAL A 44 10.48 16.37 -13.05
CA VAL A 44 9.62 15.23 -13.36
C VAL A 44 8.20 15.79 -13.45
N PRO A 45 7.49 15.67 -14.60
CA PRO A 45 6.06 15.89 -14.58
C PRO A 45 5.51 14.99 -13.47
N GLN A 46 4.53 15.47 -12.68
CA GLN A 46 3.83 14.65 -11.71
C GLN A 46 3.04 13.57 -12.49
N THR A 47 3.74 12.58 -13.04
CA THR A 47 3.17 11.46 -13.75
C THR A 47 2.50 10.63 -12.68
N LEU A 48 1.17 10.64 -12.71
CA LEU A 48 0.35 9.78 -11.86
C LEU A 48 0.75 8.32 -12.14
N LEU A 49 1.54 7.74 -11.24
CA LEU A 49 2.06 6.39 -11.43
C LEU A 49 0.93 5.36 -11.38
N MET A 50 -0.02 5.54 -10.47
CA MET A 50 -1.23 4.73 -10.35
C MET A 50 -2.34 5.50 -9.61
N ALA A 51 -3.60 5.26 -9.97
CA ALA A 51 -4.78 5.67 -9.21
C ALA A 51 -5.66 4.46 -8.91
N HIS A 52 -5.98 4.24 -7.63
CA HIS A 52 -6.93 3.22 -7.20
C HIS A 52 -8.19 3.88 -6.65
N ALA A 53 -9.35 3.40 -7.10
CA ALA A 53 -10.58 3.64 -6.36
C ALA A 53 -10.51 2.89 -5.02
N LEU A 54 -10.98 3.50 -3.93
CA LEU A 54 -10.87 2.93 -2.58
C LEU A 54 -11.42 1.49 -2.47
N ARG A 55 -12.54 1.21 -3.16
CA ARG A 55 -13.16 -0.13 -3.25
C ARG A 55 -12.25 -1.24 -3.78
N ARG A 56 -11.12 -0.90 -4.42
CA ARG A 56 -10.15 -1.86 -4.94
C ARG A 56 -9.02 -2.16 -3.97
N ILE A 57 -8.91 -1.40 -2.89
CA ILE A 57 -7.93 -1.60 -1.83
C ILE A 57 -8.58 -2.49 -0.77
N LEU A 58 -7.91 -3.58 -0.39
CA LEU A 58 -8.43 -4.60 0.52
C LEU A 58 -7.82 -4.52 1.91
N TYR A 59 -6.56 -4.08 1.99
CA TYR A 59 -5.78 -4.10 3.22
C TYR A 59 -4.73 -3.01 3.17
N SER A 60 -4.39 -2.43 4.32
CA SER A 60 -3.28 -1.51 4.46
C SER A 60 -2.52 -1.76 5.75
N THR A 61 -1.23 -1.42 5.74
CA THR A 61 -0.34 -1.56 6.89
C THR A 61 0.70 -0.46 6.89
N CYS A 62 1.25 -0.16 8.07
CA CYS A 62 2.37 0.75 8.22
C CYS A 62 3.38 0.21 9.24
N SER A 63 4.67 0.40 8.95
CA SER A 63 5.76 0.19 9.90
C SER A 63 6.48 1.51 10.11
N LEU A 64 6.27 2.14 11.28
CA LEU A 64 6.94 3.39 11.64
C LEU A 64 8.46 3.22 11.80
N PRO A 65 8.98 2.13 12.43
CA PRO A 65 10.43 1.92 12.52
C PRO A 65 11.09 1.82 11.14
N ASP A 66 10.42 1.16 10.19
CA ASP A 66 10.91 0.99 8.83
C ASP A 66 10.54 2.17 7.91
N ARG A 67 9.75 3.12 8.41
CA ARG A 67 9.21 4.25 7.65
C ARG A 67 8.47 3.82 6.38
N GLN A 68 7.67 2.76 6.50
CA GLN A 68 6.97 2.10 5.40
C GLN A 68 5.46 2.21 5.55
N PHE A 69 4.79 2.46 4.44
CA PHE A 69 3.35 2.33 4.28
C PHE A 69 3.09 1.41 3.09
N ALA A 70 2.18 0.46 3.25
CA ALA A 70 1.80 -0.42 2.16
C ALA A 70 0.29 -0.64 2.13
N PHE A 71 -0.24 -0.90 0.94
CA PHE A 71 -1.59 -1.37 0.77
C PHE A 71 -1.69 -2.44 -0.30
N VAL A 72 -2.67 -3.33 -0.16
CA VAL A 72 -2.96 -4.38 -1.13
C VAL A 72 -4.21 -3.99 -1.92
N ALA A 73 -4.11 -4.04 -3.25
CA ALA A 73 -5.20 -3.68 -4.13
C ALA A 73 -5.32 -4.59 -5.35
N ARG A 74 -6.48 -4.54 -6.00
CA ARG A 74 -6.68 -5.06 -7.36
C ARG A 74 -6.31 -3.99 -8.37
N ASN A 75 -5.34 -4.31 -9.24
CA ASN A 75 -4.90 -3.38 -10.28
C ASN A 75 -5.96 -3.22 -11.37
N PRO A 76 -6.10 -2.01 -11.95
CA PRO A 76 -6.83 -1.84 -13.20
C PRO A 76 -6.29 -2.79 -14.28
N HIS A 77 -7.22 -3.38 -15.04
CA HIS A 77 -6.92 -4.26 -16.18
C HIS A 77 -6.20 -5.57 -15.83
N SER A 78 -6.08 -5.90 -14.54
CA SER A 78 -5.62 -7.21 -14.06
C SER A 78 -6.81 -8.14 -13.78
N PRO A 79 -6.62 -9.48 -13.79
CA PRO A 79 -7.67 -10.42 -13.43
C PRO A 79 -8.23 -10.15 -12.01
N PRO A 80 -9.52 -10.41 -11.74
CA PRO A 80 -10.15 -10.09 -10.45
C PRO A 80 -9.52 -10.80 -9.23
N SER A 81 -8.92 -11.97 -9.44
CA SER A 81 -8.23 -12.76 -8.41
C SER A 81 -6.80 -12.30 -8.14
N THR A 82 -6.25 -11.39 -8.96
CA THR A 82 -4.86 -10.94 -8.81
C THR A 82 -4.78 -9.74 -7.86
N LEU A 83 -4.00 -9.89 -6.79
CA LEU A 83 -3.74 -8.85 -5.81
C LEU A 83 -2.31 -8.33 -5.94
N PHE A 84 -2.13 -7.05 -5.68
CA PHE A 84 -0.83 -6.39 -5.70
C PHE A 84 -0.62 -5.62 -4.40
N CYS A 85 0.55 -5.78 -3.79
CA CYS A 85 1.00 -4.96 -2.68
C CYS A 85 1.81 -3.79 -3.21
N HIS A 86 1.41 -2.57 -2.86
CA HIS A 86 2.06 -1.33 -3.23
C HIS A 86 2.80 -0.76 -2.02
N LEU A 87 4.11 -0.55 -2.13
CA LEU A 87 4.95 -0.11 -1.03
C LEU A 87 5.43 1.33 -1.21
N PHE A 88 5.35 2.10 -0.13
CA PHE A 88 5.80 3.47 -0.01
C PHE A 88 6.75 3.59 1.17
N VAL A 89 7.79 4.41 1.03
CA VAL A 89 8.69 4.84 2.11
C VAL A 89 8.66 6.35 2.24
N GLY A 90 8.73 6.89 3.45
CA GLY A 90 8.63 8.33 3.66
C GLY A 90 9.17 8.79 5.01
N LEU A 91 8.89 10.02 5.39
CA LEU A 91 9.11 10.43 6.78
C LEU A 91 8.07 9.74 7.69
N PRO A 92 8.39 9.46 8.97
CA PRO A 92 7.45 8.79 9.88
C PRO A 92 6.06 9.47 9.93
N GLY A 93 6.03 10.80 9.95
CA GLY A 93 4.78 11.57 9.95
C GLY A 93 3.97 11.43 8.65
N GLU A 94 4.64 11.35 7.50
CA GLU A 94 3.96 11.18 6.19
C GLU A 94 3.35 9.77 6.09
N VAL A 95 4.12 8.75 6.46
CA VAL A 95 3.71 7.34 6.47
C VAL A 95 2.51 7.14 7.39
N GLN A 96 2.56 7.73 8.59
CA GLN A 96 1.45 7.69 9.53
C GLN A 96 0.21 8.40 8.98
N THR A 97 0.39 9.59 8.40
CA THR A 97 -0.70 10.38 7.81
C THR A 97 -1.39 9.61 6.69
N LEU A 98 -0.63 9.00 5.77
CA LEU A 98 -1.19 8.19 4.68
C LEU A 98 -2.00 7.01 5.20
N HIS A 99 -1.47 6.28 6.19
CA HIS A 99 -2.20 5.17 6.81
C HIS A 99 -3.50 5.63 7.46
N LEU A 100 -3.46 6.70 8.25
CA LEU A 100 -4.64 7.24 8.93
C LEU A 100 -5.71 7.75 7.95
N LEU A 101 -5.32 8.48 6.89
CA LEU A 101 -6.23 8.97 5.86
C LEU A 101 -6.94 7.82 5.14
N LEU A 102 -6.21 6.76 4.83
CA LEU A 102 -6.78 5.58 4.18
C LEU A 102 -7.75 4.85 5.12
N CYS A 103 -7.37 4.63 6.38
CA CYS A 103 -8.25 4.04 7.40
C CYS A 103 -9.52 4.86 7.61
N ARG A 104 -9.42 6.19 7.70
CA ARG A 104 -10.58 7.09 7.81
C ARG A 104 -11.49 7.01 6.59
N SER A 105 -10.91 6.91 5.40
CA SER A 105 -11.67 6.78 4.15
C SER A 105 -12.46 5.47 4.13
N PHE A 106 -11.85 4.36 4.57
CA PHE A 106 -12.56 3.08 4.73
C PHE A 106 -13.70 3.16 5.74
N GLN A 107 -13.45 3.74 6.91
CA GLN A 107 -14.49 3.95 7.94
C GLN A 107 -15.66 4.78 7.39
N LEU A 108 -15.36 5.89 6.71
CA LEU A 108 -16.40 6.74 6.13
C LEU A 108 -17.21 5.98 5.07
N CYS A 109 -16.54 5.27 4.15
CA CYS A 109 -17.24 4.48 3.15
C CYS A 109 -18.07 3.34 3.75
N TYR A 110 -17.61 2.73 4.85
CA TYR A 110 -18.38 1.73 5.56
C TYR A 110 -19.65 2.34 6.16
N LEU A 111 -19.53 3.46 6.89
CA LEU A 111 -20.68 4.13 7.51
C LEU A 111 -21.68 4.67 6.47
N LEU A 112 -21.19 5.16 5.32
CA LEU A 112 -22.06 5.59 4.22
C LEU A 112 -22.82 4.43 3.56
N ALA A 113 -22.26 3.22 3.60
CA ALA A 113 -22.90 2.02 3.08
C ALA A 113 -23.85 1.36 4.10
N HIS A 114 -23.67 1.65 5.40
CA HIS A 114 -24.40 1.05 6.53
C HIS A 114 -24.95 2.16 7.43
N PRO A 115 -25.94 2.96 6.96
CA PRO A 115 -26.51 4.06 7.74
C PRO A 115 -27.14 3.60 9.07
N GLU A 116 -27.52 2.34 9.19
CA GLU A 116 -28.03 1.71 10.42
C GLU A 116 -27.00 1.69 11.57
N GLU A 117 -25.70 1.65 11.26
CA GLU A 117 -24.61 1.66 12.25
C GLU A 117 -24.28 3.08 12.76
N GLN A 118 -24.97 4.11 12.27
CA GLN A 118 -24.78 5.51 12.69
C GLN A 118 -25.70 5.93 13.87
N ALA A 119 -26.55 5.01 14.36
CA ALA A 119 -27.59 5.25 15.37
C ALA A 119 -27.12 5.03 16.81
#